data_AF-A0A7X7CSX2-F1
#
_entry.id   AF-A0A7X7CSX2-F1
#
_cell.length_a   1.000
_cell.length_b   1.000
_cell.length_c   1.000
_cell.angle_alpha   90.00
_cell.angle_beta   90.00
_cell.angle_gamma   90.00
#
_symmetry.space_group_name_H-M   'P 1'
#
loop_
_entity.id
_entity.type
_entity.pdbx_description
1 polymer ?
#
loop_
_entity_poly.entity_id
_entity_poly.type
_entity_poly.pdbx_seq_one_letter_code
_entity_poly.pdbx_strand_id
1 'polypeptide(L)'
;MSPQAQRVLASLPASVDLARSCAGFPVVVERLLGQWRDPRSFRATLDSMLMDSRGGRQGFPFDVVSELGALRHYYDSAVFPVAAAGWGSIDPR
;
A
#
# COMPACT_ATOMS: atom_id res chain seq x y z
N MET A 1 7.14 16.14 -3.93
CA MET A 1 6.56 15.25 -2.92
C MET A 1 6.37 16.01 -1.61
N SER A 2 5.36 15.69 -0.81
CA SER A 2 5.13 16.31 0.51
C SER A 2 6.15 15.83 1.55
N PRO A 3 6.36 16.61 2.62
CA PRO A 3 7.24 16.21 3.72
C PRO A 3 6.83 14.89 4.38
N GLN A 4 5.53 14.60 4.46
CA GLN A 4 5.05 13.32 4.99
C GLN A 4 5.47 12.17 4.09
N ALA A 5 5.24 12.27 2.78
CA ALA A 5 5.58 11.21 1.84
C ALA A 5 7.10 10.92 1.84
N GLN A 6 7.93 11.96 1.90
CA GLN A 6 9.39 11.82 2.02
C GLN A 6 9.80 11.13 3.32
N ARG A 7 9.18 11.48 4.46
CA ARG A 7 9.45 10.82 5.75
C ARG A 7 9.07 9.35 5.73
N VAL A 8 7.96 9.01 5.08
CA VAL A 8 7.55 7.61 4.94
C VAL A 8 8.55 6.86 4.08
N LEU A 9 8.92 7.37 2.91
CA LEU A 9 9.93 6.74 2.05
C LEU A 9 11.24 6.49 2.78
N ALA A 10 11.72 7.46 3.55
CA ALA A 10 12.95 7.33 4.34
C ALA A 10 12.84 6.32 5.51
N SER A 11 11.62 5.96 5.91
CA SER A 11 11.35 4.99 7.00
C SER A 11 11.08 3.57 6.51
N LEU A 12 10.96 3.37 5.19
CA LEU A 12 10.70 2.04 4.64
C LEU A 12 11.94 1.14 4.81
N PRO A 13 11.75 -0.14 5.16
CA PRO A 13 12.85 -1.10 5.16
C PRO A 13 13.32 -1.35 3.72
N ALA A 14 14.56 -1.83 3.56
CA ALA A 14 15.13 -2.13 2.24
C ALA A 14 14.34 -3.17 1.43
N SER A 15 13.52 -4.00 2.08
CA SER A 15 12.62 -4.95 1.44
C SER A 15 11.39 -4.31 0.79
N VAL A 16 11.13 -3.02 1.02
CA VAL A 16 10.03 -2.25 0.43
C VAL A 16 10.62 -1.06 -0.32
N ASP A 17 11.05 -1.33 -1.55
CA ASP A 17 11.50 -0.30 -2.49
C ASP A 17 10.35 0.17 -3.36
N LEU A 18 10.18 1.49 -3.49
CA LEU A 18 9.16 2.13 -4.32
C LEU A 18 9.78 2.89 -5.51
N ALA A 19 11.02 2.57 -5.91
CA ALA A 19 11.74 3.29 -6.95
C ALA A 19 10.97 3.39 -8.27
N ARG A 20 10.39 2.29 -8.78
CA ARG A 20 9.67 2.32 -10.06
C ARG A 20 8.31 2.99 -9.92
N SER A 21 7.65 2.82 -8.79
CA SER A 21 6.41 3.52 -8.45
C SER A 21 6.63 5.03 -8.40
N CYS A 22 7.71 5.49 -7.77
CA CYS A 22 8.09 6.91 -7.70
C CYS A 22 8.47 7.47 -9.08
N ALA A 23 9.18 6.70 -9.91
CA ALA A 23 9.61 7.14 -11.23
C ALA A 23 8.46 7.20 -12.24
N GLY A 24 7.60 6.17 -12.29
CA GLY A 24 6.52 6.07 -13.26
C GLY A 24 5.22 6.77 -12.82
N PHE A 25 4.97 6.82 -11.51
CA PHE A 25 3.67 7.24 -10.96
C PHE A 25 3.81 8.14 -9.71
N PRO A 26 4.58 9.25 -9.77
CA PRO A 26 4.89 10.06 -8.58
C PRO A 26 3.64 10.65 -7.90
N VAL A 27 2.61 11.04 -8.65
CA VAL A 27 1.35 11.58 -8.09
C VAL A 27 0.55 10.49 -7.34
N VAL A 28 0.63 9.25 -7.81
CA VAL A 28 -0.02 8.09 -7.19
C VAL A 28 0.65 7.81 -5.85
N VAL A 29 1.99 7.74 -5.84
CA VAL A 29 2.79 7.54 -4.63
C VAL A 29 2.56 8.68 -3.64
N GLU A 30 2.59 9.93 -4.09
CA GLU A 30 2.33 11.10 -3.25
C GLU A 30 0.96 11.00 -2.55
N ARG A 31 -0.09 10.71 -3.32
CA ARG A 31 -1.45 10.54 -2.78
C ARG A 31 -1.51 9.40 -1.77
N LEU A 32 -0.90 8.27 -2.09
CA LEU A 32 -0.90 7.07 -1.25
C LEU A 32 -0.19 7.33 0.09
N LEU A 33 1.05 7.84 0.05
CA LEU A 33 1.85 8.12 1.25
C LEU A 33 1.30 9.31 2.05
N GLY A 34 0.55 10.21 1.42
CA GLY A 34 -0.23 11.25 2.09
C GLY A 34 -1.29 10.70 3.04
N GLN A 35 -1.79 9.47 2.81
CA GLN A 35 -2.76 8.82 3.68
C GLN A 35 -2.14 7.87 4.71
N TRP A 36 -0.81 7.84 4.86
CA TRP A 36 -0.08 6.84 5.65
C TRP A 36 -0.58 6.66 7.10
N ARG A 37 -1.06 7.74 7.73
CA ARG A 37 -1.54 7.72 9.12
C ARG A 37 -3.01 7.31 9.28
N ASP A 38 -3.75 7.20 8.18
CA ASP A 38 -5.13 6.72 8.16
C ASP A 38 -5.18 5.35 7.48
N PRO A 39 -5.18 4.24 8.24
CA PRO A 39 -5.15 2.90 7.68
C PRO A 39 -6.36 2.57 6.83
N ARG A 40 -7.53 3.19 7.09
CA ARG A 40 -8.72 2.97 6.27
C ARG A 40 -8.55 3.64 4.91
N SER A 41 -8.14 4.90 4.89
CA SER A 41 -7.94 5.65 3.64
C SER A 41 -6.74 5.12 2.85
N PHE A 42 -5.66 4.72 3.50
CA PHE A 42 -4.49 4.10 2.88
C PHE A 42 -4.88 2.80 2.15
N ARG A 43 -5.53 1.87 2.86
CA ARG A 43 -5.98 0.59 2.29
C ARG A 43 -6.96 0.79 1.14
N ALA A 44 -7.98 1.63 1.32
CA ALA A 44 -8.95 1.91 0.26
C ALA A 44 -8.30 2.53 -0.98
N THR A 45 -7.32 3.42 -0.79
CA THR A 45 -6.56 4.03 -1.89
C THR A 45 -5.73 2.98 -2.61
N LEU A 46 -5.05 2.10 -1.88
CA LEU A 46 -4.21 1.04 -2.43
C LEU A 46 -5.04 -0.04 -3.15
N ASP A 47 -6.16 -0.46 -2.59
CA ASP A 47 -7.10 -1.38 -3.24
C ASP A 47 -7.68 -0.76 -4.51
N SER A 48 -8.02 0.53 -4.52
CA SER A 48 -8.48 1.24 -5.72
C SER A 48 -7.40 1.37 -6.81
N MET A 49 -6.13 1.35 -6.42
CA MET A 49 -4.98 1.36 -7.34
C MET A 49 -4.71 -0.03 -7.92
N LEU A 50 -4.83 -1.09 -7.11
CA LEU A 50 -4.59 -2.47 -7.53
C LEU A 50 -5.79 -3.10 -8.27
N MET A 51 -7.02 -2.68 -7.95
CA MET A 51 -8.21 -3.15 -8.65
C MET A 51 -8.39 -2.39 -9.96
N ASP A 52 -8.19 -3.08 -11.08
CA ASP A 52 -8.45 -2.66 -12.46
C ASP A 52 -9.96 -2.47 -12.73
N SER A 53 -10.58 -1.55 -12.00
CA SER A 53 -12.04 -1.32 -12.03
C SER A 53 -12.44 -0.15 -12.92
N ARG A 54 -11.50 0.45 -13.65
CA ARG A 54 -11.76 1.58 -14.53
C ARG A 54 -11.43 1.20 -15.97
N GLY A 55 -12.38 0.47 -16.58
CA GLY A 55 -12.34 0.07 -17.98
C GLY A 55 -11.83 1.19 -18.87
N GLY A 56 -10.65 0.97 -19.46
CA GLY A 56 -9.98 1.92 -20.37
C GLY A 56 -8.61 2.43 -19.92
N ARG A 57 -8.14 2.15 -18.70
CA ARG A 57 -6.74 2.44 -18.31
C ARG A 57 -5.88 1.18 -18.45
N GLN A 58 -4.69 1.30 -19.06
CA GLN A 58 -3.67 0.27 -18.91
C GLN A 58 -3.31 0.22 -17.42
N GLY A 59 -3.47 -0.94 -16.78
CA GLY A 59 -3.12 -1.14 -15.38
C GLY A 59 -1.64 -0.83 -15.07
N PHE A 60 -1.22 -1.05 -13.83
CA PHE A 60 0.18 -0.86 -13.49
C PHE A 60 1.07 -1.96 -14.12
N PRO A 61 2.30 -1.62 -14.53
CA PRO A 61 3.32 -2.63 -14.83
C PRO A 61 3.49 -3.58 -13.65
N PHE A 62 3.79 -4.86 -13.92
CA PHE A 62 3.96 -5.90 -12.90
C PHE A 62 4.92 -5.47 -11.77
N ASP A 63 5.98 -4.79 -12.15
CA ASP A 63 6.98 -4.21 -11.27
C ASP A 63 6.39 -3.26 -10.24
N VAL A 64 5.48 -2.37 -10.65
CA VAL A 64 4.79 -1.42 -9.77
C VAL A 64 3.76 -2.14 -8.91
N VAL A 65 3.05 -3.13 -9.46
CA VAL A 65 2.13 -3.97 -8.67
C VAL A 65 2.88 -4.70 -7.55
N SER A 66 4.07 -5.23 -7.84
CA SER A 66 4.90 -5.94 -6.87
C SER A 66 5.37 -5.01 -5.75
N GLU A 67 5.84 -3.80 -6.09
CA GLU A 67 6.24 -2.79 -5.11
C GLU A 67 5.07 -2.36 -4.21
N LEU A 68 3.89 -2.09 -4.79
CA LEU A 68 2.68 -1.75 -4.04
C LEU A 68 2.19 -2.92 -3.16
N GLY A 69 2.34 -4.16 -3.63
CA GLY A 69 2.04 -5.37 -2.86
C GLY A 69 2.96 -5.54 -1.65
N ALA A 70 4.27 -5.34 -1.83
CA ALA A 70 5.25 -5.35 -0.74
C ALA A 70 4.96 -4.26 0.29
N LEU A 71 4.62 -3.06 -0.18
CA LEU A 71 4.20 -1.95 0.69
C LEU A 71 2.95 -2.29 1.49
N ARG A 72 1.92 -2.88 0.87
CA ARG A 72 0.70 -3.34 1.57
C ARG A 72 1.03 -4.35 2.64
N HIS A 73 1.85 -5.35 2.30
CA HIS A 73 2.26 -6.38 3.24
C HIS A 73 2.99 -5.79 4.45
N TYR A 74 3.95 -4.89 4.22
CA TYR A 74 4.65 -4.19 5.30
C TYR A 74 3.70 -3.34 6.14
N TYR A 75 2.79 -2.60 5.50
CA TYR A 75 1.82 -1.76 6.20
C TYR A 75 0.91 -2.58 7.11
N ASP A 76 0.36 -3.68 6.62
CA ASP A 76 -0.58 -4.53 7.35
C ASP A 76 0.07 -5.48 8.36
N SER A 77 1.40 -5.65 8.33
CA SER A 77 2.14 -6.50 9.28
C SER A 77 2.91 -5.71 10.33
N ALA A 78 3.49 -4.57 9.98
CA ALA A 78 4.41 -3.83 10.84
C ALA A 78 3.91 -2.43 11.24
N VAL A 79 3.13 -1.75 10.39
CA VAL A 79 2.74 -0.35 10.62
C VAL A 79 1.37 -0.25 11.31
N PHE A 80 0.35 -0.87 10.72
CA PHE A 80 -0.99 -1.00 11.27
C PHE A 80 -1.44 -2.45 11.16
N PRO A 81 -0.98 -3.32 12.08
CA PRO A 81 -1.31 -4.73 12.06
C PRO A 81 -2.82 -4.96 11.91
N VAL A 82 -3.24 -5.61 10.83
CA VAL A 82 -4.60 -6.14 10.76
C VAL A 82 -4.62 -7.29 11.74
N ALA A 83 -5.41 -7.19 12.81
CA ALA A 83 -5.69 -8.35 13.64
C ALA A 83 -6.14 -9.45 12.68
N ALA A 84 -5.35 -10.51 12.55
CA ALA A 84 -5.73 -11.68 11.78
C ALA A 84 -7.09 -12.07 12.34
N ALA A 85 -8.17 -11.77 11.61
CA ALA A 85 -9.52 -11.92 12.11
C ALA A 85 -9.61 -13.37 12.56
N GLY A 86 -9.62 -13.56 13.88
CA GLY A 86 -9.26 -14.83 14.46
C GLY A 86 -10.25 -15.88 14.01
N TRP A 87 -9.84 -16.77 13.13
CA TRP A 87 -10.51 -18.07 12.92
C TRP A 87 -10.26 -19.01 14.11
N GLY A 88 -10.06 -18.46 15.32
CA GLY A 88 -9.64 -19.19 16.52
C GLY A 88 -10.71 -19.37 17.59
N SER A 89 -11.98 -19.04 17.32
CA SER A 89 -13.07 -19.34 18.26
C SER A 89 -14.35 -19.70 17.52
N ILE A 90 -14.32 -20.85 16.87
CA ILE A 90 -15.53 -21.68 16.76
C ILE A 90 -15.35 -22.73 17.86
N ASP A 91 -15.91 -22.44 19.04
CA ASP A 91 -16.05 -23.39 20.15
C ASP A 91 -17.20 -24.35 19.76
N PRO A 92 -16.94 -25.66 19.53
CA PRO A 92 -18.02 -26.61 19.36
C PRO A 92 -18.49 -27.04 20.75
N ARG A 93 -19.59 -26.43 21.21
CA ARG A 93 -20.42 -27.00 22.28
C ARG A 93 -21.68 -27.60 21.70
#